data_AF-A0AAV3NI69-F1
#
_entry.id   AF-A0AAV3NI69-F1
#
_cell.length_a   1.000
_cell.length_b   1.000
_cell.length_c   1.000
_cell.angle_alpha   90.00
_cell.angle_beta   90.00
_cell.angle_gamma   90.00
#
_symmetry.space_group_name_H-M   'P 1'
#
loop_
_entity.id
_entity.type
_entity.pdbx_description
1 polymer ?
#
loop_
_entity_poly.entity_id
_entity_poly.type
_entity_poly.pdbx_seq_one_letter_code
_entity_poly.pdbx_strand_id
1 'polypeptide(L)'
;MLYSPQQWWRLLSTKSSPISSAAFLLLHLHLQNHRSSAAFHLHQYCTSSSAASPMGKNTKSSSSAAAVPAHPKDEAYLTTTIPKRIALFESIQQQLQIQRLSLSNEPIKITLLDGSVKEGKKWSTTPFDVVKEISKSLASNALISQVDGALWDMARPLEGDCELKLFTFESDEGRDTFWHSSAHILGESLEQTYGCKLCIGPCTTRGEGFYYDAFYGDLGLNEDHFKKIEDAAKKAVSEKQPFERIEVTRDQALEIFSDNQFKVKFYKNK
;
A
#
# COMPACT_ATOMS: atom_id res chain seq x y z
N MET A 1 -8.49 -19.11 6.13
CA MET A 1 -7.55 -20.03 5.45
C MET A 1 -6.57 -19.12 4.70
N LEU A 2 -5.36 -18.93 5.22
CA LEU A 2 -4.40 -17.95 4.67
C LEU A 2 -3.64 -18.58 3.50
N TYR A 3 -3.70 -17.96 2.32
CA TYR A 3 -2.95 -18.39 1.14
C TYR A 3 -1.45 -18.13 1.32
N SER A 4 -0.61 -19.02 0.76
CA SER A 4 0.84 -18.85 0.79
C SER A 4 1.30 -17.68 -0.09
N PRO A 5 2.45 -17.04 0.18
CA PRO A 5 2.98 -15.94 -0.64
C PRO A 5 3.12 -16.29 -2.14
N GLN A 6 3.38 -17.56 -2.45
CA GLN A 6 3.46 -18.08 -3.82
C GLN A 6 2.09 -18.15 -4.52
N GLN A 7 1.02 -18.37 -3.76
CA GLN A 7 -0.36 -18.34 -4.26
C GLN A 7 -0.82 -16.89 -4.50
N TRP A 8 -0.38 -15.95 -3.67
CA TRP A 8 -0.62 -14.51 -3.87
C TRP A 8 0.05 -13.98 -5.14
N TRP A 9 1.32 -14.32 -5.37
CA TRP A 9 2.06 -13.83 -6.53
C TRP A 9 1.57 -14.40 -7.87
N ARG A 10 1.19 -15.68 -7.91
CA ARG A 10 0.65 -16.31 -9.14
C ARG A 10 -0.64 -15.67 -9.63
N LEU A 11 -1.44 -15.11 -8.74
CA LEU A 11 -2.67 -14.39 -9.09
C LEU A 11 -2.40 -13.04 -9.78
N LEU A 12 -1.21 -12.44 -9.58
CA LEU A 12 -0.87 -11.11 -10.11
C LEU A 12 -0.21 -11.11 -11.51
N SER A 13 0.25 -12.26 -12.03
CA SER A 13 1.23 -12.29 -13.14
C SER A 13 0.75 -12.63 -14.56
N THR A 14 -0.56 -12.64 -14.87
CA THR A 14 -1.03 -13.04 -16.22
C THR A 14 -1.88 -12.00 -16.95
N LYS A 15 -1.25 -11.42 -17.99
CA LYS A 15 -1.80 -10.65 -19.13
C LYS A 15 -2.61 -9.39 -18.84
N SER A 16 -2.14 -8.32 -19.47
CA SER A 16 -2.71 -6.98 -19.60
C SER A 16 -4.08 -7.00 -20.29
N SER A 17 -5.10 -6.50 -19.60
CA SER A 17 -6.34 -6.02 -20.19
C SER A 17 -6.42 -4.50 -19.99
N PRO A 18 -6.76 -3.71 -21.02
CA PRO A 18 -7.09 -2.32 -20.82
C PRO A 18 -8.51 -2.24 -20.24
N ILE A 19 -8.80 -1.22 -19.44
CA ILE A 19 -10.07 -0.92 -18.76
C ILE A 19 -10.15 -1.45 -17.32
N SER A 20 -9.45 -0.75 -16.42
CA SER A 20 -9.94 -0.29 -15.11
C SER A 20 -8.79 0.47 -14.44
N SER A 21 -8.59 1.75 -14.78
CA SER A 21 -7.58 2.58 -14.11
C SER A 21 -8.12 3.05 -12.76
N ALA A 22 -8.29 2.11 -11.82
CA ALA A 22 -8.17 2.43 -10.41
C ALA A 22 -6.66 2.42 -10.11
N ALA A 23 -5.97 3.52 -10.43
CA ALA A 23 -4.57 3.68 -10.04
C ALA A 23 -4.54 3.78 -8.50
N PHE A 24 -3.99 2.75 -7.85
CA PHE A 24 -3.87 2.75 -6.41
C PHE A 24 -2.81 3.79 -6.00
N LEU A 25 -3.24 4.86 -5.33
CA LEU A 25 -2.40 5.96 -4.85
C LEU A 25 -1.55 5.47 -3.66
N LEU A 26 -0.42 4.85 -3.97
CA LEU A 26 0.63 4.58 -3.00
C LEU A 26 1.42 5.88 -2.78
N LEU A 27 0.92 6.75 -1.91
CA LEU A 27 1.67 7.95 -1.51
C LEU A 27 2.78 7.56 -0.52
N HIS A 28 3.87 7.00 -1.04
CA HIS A 28 5.08 6.74 -0.28
C HIS A 28 5.97 8.00 -0.30
N LEU A 29 5.63 9.00 0.51
CA LEU A 29 6.41 10.23 0.68
C LEU A 29 7.74 9.92 1.38
N HIS A 30 8.82 9.91 0.61
CA HIS A 30 10.18 9.95 1.14
C HIS A 30 10.51 11.43 1.38
N LEU A 31 10.22 11.93 2.59
CA LEU A 31 10.79 13.19 3.05
C LEU A 31 12.29 12.92 3.25
N GLN A 32 13.13 13.30 2.29
CA GLN A 32 14.57 13.40 2.52
C GLN A 32 14.81 14.56 3.50
N ASN A 33 14.67 14.30 4.79
CA ASN A 33 15.24 15.15 5.82
C ASN A 33 16.47 14.45 6.38
N HIS A 34 17.64 15.04 6.11
CA HIS A 34 18.88 14.68 6.74
C HIS A 34 18.77 14.80 8.27
N ARG A 35 19.16 13.72 8.95
CA ARG A 35 19.67 13.61 10.33
C ARG A 35 18.69 13.50 11.52
N SER A 36 19.01 12.46 12.32
CA SER A 36 19.00 12.35 13.78
C SER A 36 17.74 11.87 14.51
N SER A 37 17.80 10.58 14.87
CA SER A 37 17.46 9.95 16.16
C SER A 37 16.61 10.77 17.15
N ALA A 38 15.41 10.27 17.45
CA ALA A 38 14.89 10.19 18.83
C ALA A 38 13.67 9.26 18.88
N ALA A 39 13.77 8.21 19.68
CA ALA A 39 12.68 7.35 20.08
C ALA A 39 11.72 8.10 21.02
N PHE A 40 10.41 7.92 20.85
CA PHE A 40 9.43 8.27 21.89
C PHE A 40 8.32 7.22 21.96
N HIS A 41 8.30 6.52 23.09
CA HIS A 41 7.20 5.73 23.62
C HIS A 41 6.00 6.64 23.92
N LEU A 42 4.78 6.17 23.63
CA LEU A 42 3.60 6.61 24.38
C LEU A 42 2.72 5.41 24.73
N HIS A 43 2.55 5.21 26.04
CA HIS A 43 1.72 4.21 26.68
C HIS A 43 0.39 4.87 27.09
N GLN A 44 -0.68 4.07 27.09
CA GLN A 44 -1.86 4.13 27.97
C GLN A 44 -2.76 5.38 27.99
N TYR A 45 -4.04 5.19 27.63
CA TYR A 45 -5.27 5.46 28.40
C TYR A 45 -6.35 4.60 27.71
N CYS A 46 -7.20 3.81 28.36
CA CYS A 46 -8.02 4.12 29.52
C CYS A 46 -8.44 2.83 30.24
N THR A 47 -8.30 2.84 31.56
CA THR A 47 -8.87 1.86 32.50
C THR A 47 -10.15 2.44 33.09
N SER A 48 -11.21 1.65 33.16
CA SER A 48 -12.25 1.83 34.18
C SER A 48 -12.86 0.47 34.51
N SER A 49 -12.75 0.11 35.78
CA SER A 49 -13.17 -1.16 36.36
C SER A 49 -14.65 -1.20 36.71
N SER A 50 -15.25 -2.39 36.73
CA SER A 50 -16.14 -2.79 37.83
C SER A 50 -16.22 -4.32 37.94
N ALA A 51 -16.29 -4.78 39.19
CA ALA A 51 -16.09 -6.14 39.69
C ALA A 51 -17.23 -7.16 39.43
N ALA A 52 -17.01 -8.38 39.89
CA ALA A 52 -17.54 -9.66 39.42
C ALA A 52 -18.78 -10.27 40.13
N SER A 53 -19.47 -11.15 39.36
CA SER A 53 -20.14 -12.44 39.72
C SER A 53 -21.46 -12.46 40.52
N PRO A 54 -22.32 -13.52 40.46
CA PRO A 54 -22.08 -14.89 39.94
C PRO A 54 -23.21 -15.55 39.07
N MET A 55 -22.88 -16.77 38.62
CA MET A 55 -23.61 -17.84 37.90
C MET A 55 -25.15 -17.99 38.08
N GLY A 56 -25.88 -18.29 37.00
CA GLY A 56 -27.26 -18.77 37.05
C GLY A 56 -27.92 -19.17 35.72
N LYS A 57 -27.91 -20.48 35.43
CA LYS A 57 -28.91 -21.33 34.71
C LYS A 57 -29.56 -20.87 33.37
N ASN A 58 -29.13 -21.56 32.33
CA ASN A 58 -29.87 -22.17 31.20
C ASN A 58 -31.40 -21.90 31.08
N THR A 59 -31.79 -21.12 30.06
CA THR A 59 -33.08 -21.24 29.37
C THR A 59 -32.91 -20.87 27.89
N LYS A 60 -33.28 -21.80 27.00
CA LYS A 60 -33.44 -21.56 25.57
C LYS A 60 -34.50 -20.49 25.33
N SER A 61 -34.11 -19.35 24.78
CA SER A 61 -35.02 -18.42 24.11
C SER A 61 -34.47 -18.14 22.72
N SER A 62 -35.18 -18.64 21.70
CA SER A 62 -35.04 -18.23 20.31
C SER A 62 -35.22 -16.72 20.21
N SER A 63 -34.12 -15.98 20.05
CA SER A 63 -34.16 -14.57 19.68
C SER A 63 -33.87 -14.48 18.18
N SER A 64 -34.83 -13.89 17.47
CA SER A 64 -34.76 -13.53 16.07
C SER A 64 -33.50 -12.72 15.80
N ALA A 65 -32.74 -13.10 14.77
CA ALA A 65 -31.65 -12.32 14.23
C ALA A 65 -32.15 -10.90 13.91
N ALA A 66 -31.75 -9.93 14.73
CA ALA A 66 -31.96 -8.52 14.42
C ALA A 66 -31.14 -8.22 13.16
N ALA A 67 -31.80 -7.79 12.09
CA ALA A 67 -31.15 -7.41 10.86
C ALA A 67 -30.09 -6.35 11.16
N VAL A 68 -28.83 -6.66 10.83
CA VAL A 68 -27.72 -5.70 10.89
C VAL A 68 -28.16 -4.45 10.12
N PRO A 69 -28.15 -3.25 10.73
CA PRO A 69 -28.55 -2.05 10.02
C PRO A 69 -27.65 -1.93 8.79
N ALA A 70 -28.28 -1.92 7.61
CA ALA A 70 -27.58 -1.72 6.36
C ALA A 70 -26.94 -0.33 6.43
N HIS A 71 -25.65 -0.26 6.74
CA HIS A 71 -24.95 1.01 6.61
C HIS A 71 -24.92 1.34 5.12
N PRO A 72 -25.58 2.42 4.69
CA PRO A 72 -25.51 2.82 3.30
C PRO A 72 -24.05 3.19 3.04
N LYS A 73 -23.42 2.47 2.11
CA LYS A 73 -22.13 2.85 1.56
C LYS A 73 -22.21 4.32 1.15
N ASP A 74 -21.22 5.13 1.52
CA ASP A 74 -21.17 6.55 1.16
C ASP A 74 -20.86 6.69 -0.34
N GLU A 75 -21.85 6.39 -1.18
CA GLU A 75 -21.74 6.45 -2.64
C GLU A 75 -21.46 7.87 -3.11
N ALA A 76 -21.97 8.89 -2.40
CA ALA A 76 -21.69 10.29 -2.73
C ALA A 76 -20.21 10.62 -2.51
N TYR A 77 -19.61 10.18 -1.41
CA TYR A 77 -18.18 10.29 -1.18
C TYR A 77 -17.38 9.59 -2.27
N LEU A 78 -17.70 8.34 -2.60
CA LEU A 78 -16.93 7.54 -3.56
C LEU A 78 -17.02 8.09 -4.99
N THR A 79 -18.21 8.50 -5.43
CA THR A 79 -18.44 9.03 -6.78
C THR A 79 -17.82 10.39 -7.03
N THR A 80 -17.56 11.17 -5.98
CA THR A 80 -16.95 12.50 -6.10
C THR A 80 -15.46 12.49 -5.78
N THR A 81 -15.05 11.77 -4.74
CA THR A 81 -13.69 11.82 -4.19
C THR A 81 -12.71 11.00 -5.04
N ILE A 82 -13.08 9.76 -5.40
CA ILE A 82 -12.17 8.88 -6.14
C ILE A 82 -11.82 9.48 -7.51
N PRO A 83 -12.77 9.94 -8.35
CA PRO A 83 -12.42 10.54 -9.63
C PRO A 83 -11.57 11.80 -9.49
N LYS A 84 -11.83 12.64 -8.47
CA LYS A 84 -11.01 13.82 -8.18
C LYS A 84 -9.56 13.41 -7.87
N ARG A 85 -9.35 12.43 -6.99
CA ARG A 85 -8.01 11.96 -6.61
C ARG A 85 -7.27 11.36 -7.80
N ILE A 86 -7.96 10.57 -8.62
CA ILE A 86 -7.40 9.98 -9.85
C ILE A 86 -6.99 11.09 -10.82
N ALA A 87 -7.85 12.08 -11.08
CA ALA A 87 -7.52 13.17 -12.00
C ALA A 87 -6.30 13.98 -11.53
N LEU A 88 -6.18 14.26 -10.23
CA LEU A 88 -5.00 14.92 -9.66
C LEU A 88 -3.74 14.05 -9.80
N PHE A 89 -3.85 12.75 -9.51
CA PHE A 89 -2.75 11.80 -9.66
C PHE A 89 -2.26 11.73 -11.11
N GLU A 90 -3.16 11.54 -12.07
CA GLU A 90 -2.84 11.46 -13.50
C GLU A 90 -2.19 12.77 -13.99
N SER A 91 -2.71 13.93 -13.55
CA SER A 91 -2.12 15.23 -13.89
C SER A 91 -0.68 15.37 -13.39
N ILE A 92 -0.41 15.01 -12.13
CA ILE A 92 0.94 15.06 -11.55
C ILE A 92 1.85 14.03 -12.21
N GLN A 93 1.36 12.81 -12.45
CA GLN A 93 2.11 11.74 -13.09
C GLN A 93 2.56 12.15 -14.50
N GLN A 94 1.66 12.77 -15.29
CA GLN A 94 1.99 13.29 -16.61
C GLN A 94 3.09 14.37 -16.55
N GLN A 95 3.00 15.31 -15.60
CA GLN A 95 4.03 16.33 -15.41
C GLN A 95 5.40 15.71 -15.09
N LEU A 96 5.44 14.75 -14.17
CA LEU A 96 6.66 14.02 -13.81
C LEU A 96 7.21 13.22 -15.00
N GLN A 97 6.35 12.61 -15.81
CA GLN A 97 6.76 11.87 -17.01
C GLN A 97 7.36 12.80 -18.07
N ILE A 98 6.73 13.96 -18.33
CA ILE A 98 7.27 14.97 -19.25
C ILE A 98 8.63 15.47 -18.75
N GLN A 99 8.74 15.74 -17.45
CA GLN A 99 10.01 16.13 -16.85
C GLN A 99 11.07 15.05 -17.05
N ARG A 100 10.76 13.77 -16.79
CA ARG A 100 11.70 12.66 -17.01
C ARG A 100 12.12 12.52 -18.47
N LEU A 101 11.19 12.69 -19.41
CA LEU A 101 11.50 12.63 -20.86
C LEU A 101 12.41 13.77 -21.31
N SER A 102 12.45 14.88 -20.57
CA SER A 102 13.39 15.99 -20.84
C SER A 102 14.81 15.73 -20.31
N LEU A 103 15.02 14.69 -19.49
CA LEU A 103 16.32 14.34 -18.92
C LEU A 103 17.16 13.52 -19.90
N SER A 104 18.49 13.62 -19.78
CA SER A 104 19.42 12.85 -20.60
C SER A 104 19.45 11.37 -20.18
N ASN A 105 19.41 10.48 -21.17
CA ASN A 105 19.51 9.02 -20.99
C ASN A 105 20.96 8.56 -21.16
N GLU A 106 21.86 9.11 -20.35
CA GLU A 106 23.28 8.77 -20.36
C GLU A 106 23.51 7.29 -19.94
N PRO A 107 24.57 6.64 -20.44
CA PRO A 107 24.92 5.29 -20.00
C PRO A 107 25.31 5.30 -18.52
N ILE A 108 24.83 4.31 -17.77
CA ILE A 108 25.12 4.12 -16.34
C ILE A 108 25.65 2.70 -16.09
N LYS A 109 26.42 2.55 -15.02
CA LYS A 109 26.95 1.27 -14.53
C LYS A 109 26.24 0.84 -13.26
N ILE A 110 25.74 -0.38 -13.28
CA ILE A 110 24.93 -0.97 -12.21
C ILE A 110 25.73 -2.13 -11.63
N THR A 111 26.21 -1.98 -10.41
CA THR A 111 27.03 -2.97 -9.72
C THR A 111 26.14 -3.89 -8.89
N LEU A 112 26.25 -5.20 -9.10
CA LEU A 112 25.50 -6.22 -8.36
C LEU A 112 26.34 -6.75 -7.18
N LEU A 113 25.68 -7.39 -6.21
CA LEU A 113 26.34 -7.92 -5.00
C LEU A 113 27.41 -8.99 -5.30
N ASP A 114 27.34 -9.67 -6.44
CA ASP A 114 28.35 -10.64 -6.87
C ASP A 114 29.58 -9.96 -7.52
N GLY A 115 29.61 -8.63 -7.57
CA GLY A 115 30.64 -7.83 -8.21
C GLY A 115 30.47 -7.69 -9.72
N SER A 116 29.45 -8.31 -10.32
CA SER A 116 29.18 -8.14 -11.74
C SER A 116 28.63 -6.74 -12.03
N VAL A 117 29.00 -6.19 -13.18
CA VAL A 117 28.58 -4.86 -13.62
C VAL A 117 27.70 -5.00 -14.85
N LYS A 118 26.53 -4.35 -14.81
CA LYS A 118 25.58 -4.26 -15.91
C LYS A 118 25.54 -2.84 -16.45
N GLU A 119 25.37 -2.71 -17.76
CA GLU A 119 25.18 -1.41 -18.40
C GLU A 119 23.68 -1.09 -18.46
N GLY A 120 23.33 0.15 -18.17
CA GLY A 120 21.97 0.66 -18.27
C GLY A 120 21.94 2.06 -18.85
N LYS A 121 20.74 2.62 -18.92
CA LYS A 121 20.50 4.01 -19.30
C LYS A 121 19.83 4.74 -18.15
N LYS A 122 20.40 5.88 -17.76
CA LYS A 122 19.83 6.79 -16.77
C LYS A 122 18.37 7.11 -17.13
N TRP A 123 17.49 7.18 -16.13
CA TRP A 123 16.06 7.48 -16.27
C TRP A 123 15.25 6.53 -17.17
N SER A 124 15.85 5.44 -17.66
CA SER A 124 15.19 4.47 -18.54
C SER A 124 15.31 3.03 -18.04
N THR A 125 16.47 2.61 -17.53
CA THR A 125 16.66 1.26 -17.00
C THR A 125 16.12 1.16 -15.58
N THR A 126 15.33 0.12 -15.30
CA THR A 126 14.78 -0.16 -13.96
C THR A 126 15.50 -1.34 -13.31
N PRO A 127 15.44 -1.48 -11.96
CA PRO A 127 15.90 -2.70 -11.30
C PRO A 127 15.31 -3.97 -11.91
N PHE A 128 14.00 -3.96 -12.23
CA PHE A 128 13.32 -5.10 -12.83
C PHE A 128 13.94 -5.53 -14.16
N ASP A 129 14.31 -4.58 -15.03
CA ASP A 129 14.98 -4.89 -16.31
C ASP A 129 16.33 -5.60 -16.07
N VAL A 130 17.12 -5.09 -15.12
CA VAL A 130 18.40 -5.69 -14.73
C VAL A 130 18.21 -7.12 -14.22
N VAL A 131 17.24 -7.35 -13.33
CA VAL A 131 16.99 -8.70 -12.76
C VAL A 131 16.53 -9.67 -13.84
N LYS A 132 15.70 -9.20 -14.77
CA LYS A 132 15.15 -10.02 -15.85
C LYS A 132 16.23 -10.58 -16.76
N GLU A 133 17.34 -9.84 -16.95
CA GLU A 133 18.52 -10.32 -17.66
C GLU A 133 19.31 -11.38 -16.88
N ILE A 134 19.32 -11.30 -15.54
CA ILE A 134 20.02 -12.25 -14.67
C ILE A 134 19.26 -13.58 -14.62
N SER A 135 17.97 -13.53 -14.25
CA SER A 135 17.15 -14.72 -14.10
C SER A 135 15.66 -14.39 -14.10
N LYS A 136 14.90 -15.09 -14.94
CA LYS A 136 13.43 -15.00 -14.96
C LYS A 136 12.80 -15.39 -13.62
N SER A 137 13.38 -16.38 -12.94
CA SER A 137 12.89 -16.82 -11.62
C SER A 137 13.12 -15.74 -10.57
N LEU A 138 14.31 -15.12 -10.56
CA LEU A 138 14.60 -14.03 -9.62
C LEU A 138 13.73 -12.81 -9.90
N ALA A 139 13.57 -12.42 -11.17
CA ALA A 139 12.70 -11.30 -11.56
C ALA A 139 11.25 -11.54 -11.15
N SER A 140 10.79 -12.80 -11.17
CA SER A 140 9.46 -13.15 -10.68
C SER A 140 9.32 -13.19 -9.17
N ASN A 141 10.40 -13.24 -8.38
CA ASN A 141 10.31 -13.33 -6.92
C ASN A 141 10.82 -12.07 -6.20
N ALA A 142 11.42 -11.13 -6.92
CA ALA A 142 11.91 -9.87 -6.39
C ALA A 142 10.72 -8.94 -6.07
N LEU A 143 10.69 -8.44 -4.84
CA LEU A 143 9.61 -7.59 -4.33
C LEU A 143 10.03 -6.12 -4.22
N ILE A 144 11.27 -5.89 -3.80
CA ILE A 144 11.85 -4.56 -3.64
C ILE A 144 13.34 -4.64 -3.95
N SER A 145 13.93 -3.51 -4.30
CA SER A 145 15.38 -3.38 -4.47
C SER A 145 15.96 -2.35 -3.50
N GLN A 146 17.28 -2.30 -3.41
CA GLN A 146 18.00 -1.22 -2.77
C GLN A 146 19.03 -0.70 -3.76
N VAL A 147 19.08 0.62 -3.87
CA VAL A 147 19.96 1.40 -4.73
C VAL A 147 20.75 2.32 -3.82
N ASP A 148 22.07 2.15 -3.76
CA ASP A 148 22.99 2.93 -2.92
C ASP A 148 22.55 3.04 -1.45
N GLY A 149 22.09 1.92 -0.89
CA GLY A 149 21.64 1.83 0.50
C GLY A 149 20.19 2.27 0.75
N ALA A 150 19.50 2.89 -0.22
CA ALA A 150 18.10 3.27 -0.10
C ALA A 150 17.15 2.25 -0.75
N LEU A 151 16.00 1.97 -0.13
CA LEU A 151 14.96 1.13 -0.75
C LEU A 151 14.42 1.78 -2.03
N TRP A 152 14.19 0.94 -3.04
CA TRP A 152 13.88 1.37 -4.39
C TRP A 152 12.91 0.42 -5.08
N ASP A 153 11.85 0.98 -5.68
CA ASP A 153 10.82 0.19 -6.35
C ASP A 153 11.38 -0.52 -7.59
N MET A 154 10.93 -1.74 -7.83
CA MET A 154 11.41 -2.56 -8.95
C MET A 154 11.19 -1.90 -10.32
N ALA A 155 10.13 -1.10 -10.47
CA ALA A 155 9.78 -0.39 -11.70
C ALA A 155 10.27 1.07 -11.75
N ARG A 156 10.93 1.57 -10.69
CA ARG A 156 11.44 2.95 -10.66
C ARG A 156 12.75 3.03 -11.47
N PRO A 157 12.85 3.92 -12.48
CA PRO A 157 14.08 4.07 -13.25
C PRO A 157 15.27 4.50 -12.39
N LEU A 158 16.45 3.99 -12.72
CA LEU A 158 17.71 4.32 -12.03
C LEU A 158 18.22 5.70 -12.46
N GLU A 159 18.77 6.44 -11.50
CA GLU A 159 19.12 7.86 -11.67
C GLU A 159 20.61 8.09 -11.94
N GLY A 160 21.44 7.05 -11.92
CA GLY A 160 22.89 7.16 -12.08
C GLY A 160 23.58 5.82 -11.93
N ASP A 161 24.91 5.85 -11.87
CA ASP A 161 25.71 4.71 -11.45
C ASP A 161 25.33 4.33 -10.02
N CYS A 162 25.11 3.04 -9.76
CA CYS A 162 24.63 2.61 -8.46
C CYS A 162 25.00 1.17 -8.10
N GLU A 163 24.97 0.87 -6.81
CA GLU A 163 24.96 -0.49 -6.27
C GLU A 163 23.53 -0.99 -6.12
N LEU A 164 23.21 -2.11 -6.79
CA LEU A 164 21.88 -2.71 -6.79
C LEU A 164 21.83 -4.01 -5.99
N LYS A 165 20.95 -4.03 -4.99
CA LYS A 165 20.59 -5.21 -4.20
C LYS A 165 19.11 -5.55 -4.39
N LEU A 166 18.79 -6.83 -4.37
CA LEU A 166 17.44 -7.34 -4.57
C LEU A 166 16.96 -8.08 -3.33
N PHE A 167 15.69 -7.91 -3.03
CA PHE A 167 15.04 -8.50 -1.88
C PHE A 167 13.83 -9.31 -2.31
N THR A 168 13.78 -10.54 -1.85
CA THR A 168 12.64 -11.46 -2.00
C THR A 168 11.91 -11.58 -0.66
N PHE A 169 10.83 -12.35 -0.64
CA PHE A 169 10.07 -12.61 0.59
C PHE A 169 10.90 -13.23 1.74
N GLU A 170 12.08 -13.79 1.45
CA GLU A 170 12.95 -14.36 2.48
C GLU A 170 13.68 -13.29 3.31
N SER A 171 13.77 -12.07 2.79
CA SER A 171 14.37 -10.93 3.50
C SER A 171 13.34 -10.12 4.29
N ASP A 172 13.79 -9.41 5.34
CA ASP A 172 12.92 -8.52 6.12
C ASP A 172 12.35 -7.40 5.24
N GLU A 173 13.18 -6.80 4.38
CA GLU A 173 12.79 -5.73 3.47
C GLU A 173 11.71 -6.18 2.46
N GLY A 174 11.85 -7.41 1.94
CA GLY A 174 10.87 -8.01 1.06
C GLY A 174 9.56 -8.33 1.77
N ARG A 175 9.60 -8.86 3.00
CA ARG A 175 8.38 -9.11 3.81
C ARG A 175 7.67 -7.82 4.17
N ASP A 176 8.42 -6.81 4.61
CA ASP A 176 7.87 -5.51 4.98
C ASP A 176 7.18 -4.85 3.78
N THR A 177 7.80 -4.93 2.60
CA THR A 177 7.18 -4.43 1.36
C THR A 177 5.91 -5.21 1.01
N PHE A 178 5.94 -6.55 1.11
CA PHE A 178 4.77 -7.39 0.84
C PHE A 178 3.59 -7.05 1.78
N TRP A 179 3.87 -6.91 3.07
CA TRP A 179 2.87 -6.55 4.07
C TRP A 179 2.33 -5.14 3.90
N HIS A 180 3.19 -4.19 3.51
CA HIS A 180 2.77 -2.83 3.21
C HIS A 180 1.81 -2.79 2.02
N SER A 181 2.13 -3.50 0.93
CA SER A 181 1.24 -3.60 -0.24
C SER A 181 -0.06 -4.35 0.08
N SER A 182 -0.01 -5.37 0.93
CA SER A 182 -1.20 -6.12 1.36
C SER A 182 -2.15 -5.24 2.19
N ALA A 183 -1.61 -4.39 3.06
CA ALA A 183 -2.41 -3.42 3.81
C ALA A 183 -3.09 -2.42 2.89
N HIS A 184 -2.42 -1.97 1.83
CA HIS A 184 -3.03 -1.10 0.83
C HIS A 184 -4.22 -1.74 0.11
N ILE A 185 -4.10 -3.01 -0.31
CA ILE A 185 -5.21 -3.78 -0.89
C ILE A 185 -6.39 -3.87 0.10
N LEU A 186 -6.09 -4.09 1.39
CA LEU A 186 -7.11 -4.06 2.43
C LEU A 186 -7.76 -2.69 2.53
N GLY A 187 -6.98 -1.60 2.57
CA GLY A 187 -7.47 -0.23 2.62
C GLY A 187 -8.41 0.09 1.44
N GLU A 188 -8.03 -0.29 0.22
CA GLU A 188 -8.90 -0.18 -0.97
C GLU A 188 -10.22 -0.91 -0.76
N SER A 189 -10.13 -2.16 -0.31
CA SER A 189 -11.29 -3.03 -0.12
C SER A 189 -12.26 -2.44 0.90
N LEU A 190 -11.74 -1.85 1.98
CA LEU A 190 -12.54 -1.18 3.00
C LEU A 190 -13.19 0.10 2.46
N GLU A 191 -12.44 0.98 1.79
CA GLU A 191 -12.94 2.23 1.23
C GLU A 191 -14.01 1.96 0.16
N GLN A 192 -13.78 1.01 -0.75
CA GLN A 192 -14.74 0.65 -1.81
C GLN A 192 -16.00 -0.05 -1.27
N THR A 193 -15.87 -0.87 -0.23
CA THR A 193 -17.01 -1.63 0.30
C THR A 193 -17.88 -0.78 1.20
N TYR A 194 -17.28 0.09 2.03
CA TYR A 194 -17.98 0.79 3.09
C TYR A 194 -17.94 2.33 2.99
N GLY A 195 -17.19 2.90 2.05
CA GLY A 195 -17.00 4.35 1.98
C GLY A 195 -16.27 4.91 3.21
N CYS A 196 -15.46 4.10 3.87
CA CYS A 196 -14.76 4.49 5.09
C CYS A 196 -13.62 5.46 4.80
N LYS A 197 -13.21 6.23 5.81
CA LYS A 197 -12.04 7.10 5.72
C LYS A 197 -10.81 6.39 6.28
N LEU A 198 -9.82 6.15 5.42
CA LEU A 198 -8.54 5.58 5.81
C LEU A 198 -7.75 6.53 6.72
N CYS A 199 -7.31 6.06 7.87
CA CYS A 199 -6.66 6.84 8.92
C CYS A 199 -5.12 6.67 8.86
N ILE A 200 -4.52 6.18 9.96
CA ILE A 200 -3.09 5.94 10.11
C ILE A 200 -2.79 4.55 9.52
N GLY A 201 -1.91 4.53 8.54
CA GLY A 201 -1.59 3.32 7.81
C GLY A 201 -0.96 3.62 6.45
N PRO A 202 -0.39 2.60 5.81
CA PRO A 202 -0.40 1.20 6.24
C PRO A 202 0.71 0.89 7.24
N CYS A 203 0.40 -0.01 8.19
CA CYS A 203 1.35 -0.43 9.20
C CYS A 203 1.69 -1.91 9.03
N THR A 204 2.97 -2.22 9.12
CA THR A 204 3.48 -3.58 9.17
C THR A 204 3.76 -3.95 10.61
N THR A 205 3.36 -5.14 11.02
CA THR A 205 3.76 -5.73 12.30
C THR A 205 4.91 -6.68 11.99
N ARG A 206 6.10 -6.39 12.54
CA ARG A 206 7.32 -7.16 12.28
C ARG A 206 7.10 -8.66 12.54
N GLY A 207 6.91 -9.41 11.45
CA GLY A 207 6.68 -10.87 11.49
C GLY A 207 5.24 -11.33 11.75
N GLU A 208 4.30 -10.44 12.07
CA GLU A 208 2.92 -10.82 12.48
C GLU A 208 1.85 -10.46 11.44
N GLY A 209 2.25 -9.83 10.32
CA GLY A 209 1.36 -9.44 9.22
C GLY A 209 1.19 -7.94 9.08
N PHE A 210 -0.06 -7.51 8.85
CA PHE A 210 -0.38 -6.13 8.50
C PHE A 210 -1.76 -5.71 9.00
N TYR A 211 -1.95 -4.40 9.16
CA TYR A 211 -3.26 -3.82 9.46
C TYR A 211 -3.42 -2.45 8.81
N TYR A 212 -4.66 -1.97 8.77
CA TYR A 212 -4.99 -0.63 8.29
C TYR A 212 -6.10 -0.02 9.17
N ASP A 213 -5.86 1.17 9.69
CA ASP A 213 -6.87 1.89 10.47
C ASP A 213 -7.86 2.61 9.56
N ALA A 214 -9.15 2.43 9.80
CA ALA A 214 -10.21 3.07 9.04
C ALA A 214 -11.34 3.55 9.96
N PHE A 215 -11.91 4.70 9.62
CA PHE A 215 -13.03 5.31 10.32
C PHE A 215 -14.32 5.12 9.51
N TYR A 216 -15.34 4.55 10.16
CA TYR A 216 -16.62 4.18 9.55
C TYR A 216 -17.81 4.97 10.10
N GLY A 217 -17.59 6.15 10.70
CA GLY A 217 -18.67 6.87 11.38
C GLY A 217 -19.23 6.06 12.54
N ASP A 218 -20.52 5.80 12.52
CA ASP A 218 -21.24 5.06 13.56
C ASP A 218 -21.24 3.53 13.34
N LEU A 219 -20.65 3.03 12.23
CA LEU A 219 -20.58 1.60 11.95
C LEU A 219 -19.54 0.89 12.80
N GLY A 220 -19.98 -0.13 13.55
CA GLY A 220 -19.10 -1.16 14.08
C GLY A 220 -19.01 -2.35 13.12
N LEU A 221 -17.80 -2.78 12.78
CA LEU A 221 -17.60 -4.03 12.04
C LEU A 221 -17.83 -5.24 12.95
N ASN A 222 -18.38 -6.31 12.37
CA ASN A 222 -18.62 -7.59 13.02
C ASN A 222 -18.29 -8.74 12.05
N GLU A 223 -18.49 -9.99 12.47
CA GLU A 223 -18.12 -11.17 11.67
C GLU A 223 -18.77 -11.23 10.29
N ASP A 224 -20.01 -10.74 10.15
CA ASP A 224 -20.74 -10.73 8.87
C ASP A 224 -20.11 -9.78 7.83
N HIS A 225 -19.33 -8.79 8.30
CA HIS A 225 -18.64 -7.84 7.43
C HIS A 225 -17.35 -8.43 6.85
N PHE A 226 -16.66 -9.33 7.58
CA PHE A 226 -15.37 -9.86 7.14
C PHE A 226 -15.45 -10.60 5.81
N LYS A 227 -16.53 -11.33 5.56
CA LYS A 227 -16.71 -12.02 4.28
C LYS A 227 -16.74 -11.05 3.09
N LYS A 228 -17.42 -9.91 3.23
CA LYS A 228 -17.49 -8.88 2.18
C LYS A 228 -16.12 -8.26 1.91
N ILE A 229 -15.34 -8.02 2.98
CA ILE A 229 -13.97 -7.49 2.88
C ILE A 229 -13.06 -8.50 2.17
N GLU A 230 -13.14 -9.78 2.52
CA GLU A 230 -12.35 -10.84 1.90
C GLU A 230 -12.68 -10.98 0.41
N ASP A 231 -13.97 -10.94 0.04
CA ASP A 231 -14.41 -11.00 -1.35
C ASP A 231 -13.94 -9.77 -2.15
N ALA A 232 -13.99 -8.58 -1.55
CA ALA A 232 -13.47 -7.35 -2.15
C ALA A 232 -11.95 -7.39 -2.35
N ALA A 233 -11.20 -7.88 -1.36
CA ALA A 233 -9.75 -8.03 -1.49
C ALA A 233 -9.36 -9.04 -2.57
N LYS A 234 -10.06 -10.18 -2.65
CA LYS A 234 -9.87 -11.17 -3.73
C LYS A 234 -10.16 -10.54 -5.10
N LYS A 235 -11.19 -9.71 -5.19
CA LYS A 235 -11.51 -8.98 -6.41
C LYS A 235 -10.38 -8.03 -6.81
N ALA A 236 -9.91 -7.17 -5.90
CA ALA A 236 -8.81 -6.23 -6.16
C ALA A 236 -7.54 -6.96 -6.65
N VAL A 237 -7.21 -8.10 -6.03
CA VAL A 237 -6.07 -8.94 -6.48
C VAL A 237 -6.29 -9.49 -7.88
N SER A 238 -7.50 -9.94 -8.20
CA SER A 238 -7.82 -10.51 -9.51
C SER A 238 -7.76 -9.48 -10.65
N GLU A 239 -7.95 -8.20 -10.33
CA GLU A 239 -7.85 -7.09 -11.28
C GLU A 239 -6.42 -6.78 -11.69
N LYS A 240 -5.41 -7.22 -10.90
CA LYS A 240 -3.98 -7.02 -11.19
C LYS A 240 -3.62 -5.55 -11.42
N GLN A 241 -4.21 -4.67 -10.62
CA GLN A 241 -3.92 -3.25 -10.69
C GLN A 241 -2.42 -3.00 -10.44
N PRO A 242 -1.76 -2.14 -11.23
CA PRO A 242 -0.37 -1.79 -10.99
C PRO A 242 -0.25 -0.91 -9.74
N PHE A 243 0.81 -1.12 -8.96
CA PHE A 243 1.22 -0.16 -7.94
C PHE A 243 2.01 0.96 -8.60
N GLU A 244 1.47 2.17 -8.57
CA GLU A 244 2.08 3.33 -9.20
C GLU A 244 2.51 4.38 -8.17
N ARG A 245 3.74 4.88 -8.33
CA ARG A 245 4.35 5.88 -7.46
C ARG A 245 4.37 7.24 -8.14
N ILE A 246 3.94 8.26 -7.40
CA ILE A 246 4.19 9.67 -7.71
C ILE A 246 4.88 10.36 -6.54
N GLU A 247 5.71 11.34 -6.87
CA GLU A 247 6.32 12.23 -5.89
C GLU A 247 5.55 13.54 -5.90
N VAL A 248 5.11 13.96 -4.71
CA VAL A 248 4.24 15.12 -4.55
C VAL A 248 4.80 16.05 -3.50
N THR A 249 4.50 17.34 -3.64
CA THR A 249 4.72 18.30 -2.56
C THR A 249 3.70 18.07 -1.45
N ARG A 250 3.98 18.63 -0.26
CA ARG A 250 3.03 18.61 0.85
C ARG A 250 1.69 19.22 0.47
N ASP A 251 1.69 20.32 -0.28
CA ASP A 251 0.47 21.02 -0.69
C ASP A 251 -0.37 20.18 -1.66
N GLN A 252 0.28 19.52 -2.62
CA GLN A 252 -0.38 18.55 -3.51
C GLN A 252 -0.97 17.38 -2.71
N ALA A 253 -0.26 16.85 -1.72
CA ALA A 253 -0.80 15.80 -0.85
C ALA A 253 -2.03 16.27 -0.06
N LEU A 254 -2.01 17.51 0.45
CA LEU A 254 -3.16 18.12 1.13
C LEU A 254 -4.35 18.33 0.20
N GLU A 255 -4.11 18.67 -1.07
CA GLU A 255 -5.16 18.82 -2.08
C GLU A 255 -5.80 17.47 -2.43
N ILE A 256 -4.98 16.46 -2.73
CA ILE A 256 -5.43 15.09 -3.04
C ILE A 256 -6.31 14.54 -1.91
N PHE A 257 -5.88 14.72 -0.65
CA PHE A 257 -6.57 14.15 0.51
C PHE A 257 -7.43 15.15 1.28
N SER A 258 -7.82 16.27 0.67
CA SER A 258 -8.57 17.36 1.30
C SER A 258 -9.91 16.93 1.93
N ASP A 259 -10.50 15.85 1.44
CA ASP A 259 -11.76 15.26 1.92
C ASP A 259 -11.59 14.38 3.19
N ASN A 260 -10.34 13.97 3.48
CA ASN A 260 -10.00 13.06 4.57
C ASN A 260 -9.25 13.81 5.68
N GLN A 261 -10.00 14.22 6.70
CA GLN A 261 -9.47 14.98 7.83
C GLN A 261 -8.33 14.26 8.59
N PHE A 262 -8.32 12.93 8.62
CA PHE A 262 -7.25 12.17 9.26
C PHE A 262 -5.92 12.32 8.50
N LYS A 263 -5.97 12.18 7.17
CA LYS A 263 -4.82 12.38 6.29
C LYS A 263 -4.35 13.84 6.29
N VAL A 264 -5.28 14.81 6.25
CA VAL A 264 -4.94 16.24 6.36
C VAL A 264 -4.21 16.56 7.66
N LYS A 265 -4.69 16.05 8.80
CA LYS A 265 -4.00 16.22 10.09
C LYS A 265 -2.61 15.58 10.07
N PHE A 266 -2.49 14.37 9.53
CA PHE A 266 -1.20 13.68 9.40
C PHE A 266 -0.19 14.49 8.58
N TYR A 267 -0.59 14.96 7.40
CA TYR A 267 0.30 15.75 6.54
C TYR A 267 0.62 17.11 7.12
N LYS A 268 -0.25 17.74 7.91
CA LYS A 268 0.03 19.01 8.59
C LYS A 268 1.02 18.89 9.74
N ASN A 269 1.19 17.70 10.32
CA ASN A 269 2.02 17.48 11.51
C ASN A 269 3.39 16.87 11.22
N LYS A 270 3.66 16.44 9.98
CA LYS A 270 5.01 16.04 9.54
C LYS A 270 5.87 17.22 9.13
#